data_AF-A0A1R3HKS1-F1
#
_entry.id   AF-A0A1R3HKS1-F1
#
_cell.length_a   1.000
_cell.length_b   1.000
_cell.length_c   1.000
_cell.angle_alpha   90.00
_cell.angle_beta   90.00
_cell.angle_gamma   90.00
#
_symmetry.space_group_name_H-M   'P 1'
#
loop_
_entity.id
_entity.type
_entity.pdbx_description
1 polymer ?
#
loop_
_entity_poly.entity_id
_entity_poly.type
_entity_poly.pdbx_seq_one_letter_code
_entity_poly.pdbx_strand_id
1 'polypeptide(L)' 'MQNYNLKAGSFLPFGGGSRICPGADLAKLETSIFLHYFLLNYKLERINPRAPITYLPTPQPGDKCLAKIIKVQ' A
#
# COMPACT_ATOMS: atom_id res chain seq x y z
N MET A 1 -6.18 -3.12 23.14
CA MET A 1 -5.14 -3.41 22.12
C MET A 1 -4.98 -4.91 22.04
N GLN A 2 -5.37 -5.54 20.92
CA GLN A 2 -5.15 -6.97 20.74
C GLN A 2 -3.65 -7.22 20.62
N ASN A 3 -3.04 -8.00 21.52
CA ASN A 3 -1.64 -8.40 21.42
C ASN A 3 -1.50 -9.47 20.32
N TYR A 4 -1.22 -9.02 19.09
CA TYR A 4 -0.98 -9.91 17.96
C TYR A 4 0.49 -10.35 17.98
N ASN A 5 0.76 -11.60 18.36
CA ASN A 5 2.08 -12.21 18.20
C ASN A 5 2.28 -12.55 16.71
N LEU A 6 2.87 -11.63 15.93
CA LEU A 6 3.25 -11.92 14.55
C LEU A 6 4.32 -13.02 14.55
N LYS A 7 4.01 -14.13 13.90
CA LYS A 7 5.01 -15.16 13.63
C LYS A 7 6.07 -14.58 12.68
N ALA A 8 7.34 -14.86 12.92
CA ALA A 8 8.40 -14.55 11.97
C ALA A 8 8.03 -15.12 10.58
N GLY A 9 8.19 -14.31 9.53
CA GLY A 9 7.81 -14.70 8.16
C GLY A 9 6.31 -14.56 7.82
N SER A 10 5.47 -14.03 8.72
CA SER A 10 4.04 -13.78 8.42
C SER A 10 3.79 -12.63 7.44
N PHE A 11 4.78 -11.77 7.20
CA PHE A 11 4.70 -10.63 6.27
C PHE A 11 5.92 -10.61 5.34
N LEU A 12 5.73 -11.11 4.12
CA LEU A 12 6.77 -11.23 3.09
C LEU A 12 6.30 -10.66 1.73
N PRO A 13 5.93 -9.37 1.65
CA PRO A 13 5.36 -8.76 0.43
C PRO A 13 6.34 -8.76 -0.75
N PHE A 14 7.64 -8.91 -0.47
CA PHE A 14 8.72 -8.94 -1.46
C PHE A 14 9.40 -10.32 -1.56
N GLY A 15 8.78 -11.37 -1.00
CA GLY A 15 9.38 -12.69 -0.87
C GLY A 15 10.39 -12.80 0.27
N GLY A 16 11.25 -13.82 0.23
CA GLY A 16 12.26 -14.08 1.25
C GLY A 16 13.36 -15.03 0.76
N GLY A 17 14.43 -15.17 1.55
CA GLY A 17 15.59 -15.99 1.20
C GLY A 17 16.39 -15.44 0.02
N SER A 18 17.03 -16.31 -0.74
CA SER A 18 17.88 -15.95 -1.90
C SER A 18 17.11 -15.35 -3.08
N ARG A 19 15.77 -15.46 -3.08
CA ARG A 19 14.89 -14.95 -4.13
C ARG A 19 14.07 -13.74 -3.68
N ILE A 20 14.53 -13.04 -2.63
CA ILE A 20 13.95 -11.75 -2.26
C ILE A 20 13.99 -10.78 -3.44
N CYS A 21 12.94 -9.97 -3.60
CA CYS A 21 12.89 -8.97 -4.66
C CYS A 21 14.10 -8.03 -4.55
N PRO A 22 14.94 -7.90 -5.60
CA PRO A 22 16.10 -7.01 -5.57
C PRO A 22 15.70 -5.54 -5.45
N GLY A 23 14.45 -5.19 -5.80
CA GLY A 23 13.88 -3.85 -5.63
C GLY A 23 13.21 -3.61 -4.27
N ALA A 24 13.31 -4.53 -3.30
CA ALA A 24 12.58 -4.42 -2.04
C ALA A 24 12.92 -3.14 -1.26
N ASP A 25 14.20 -2.78 -1.17
CA ASP A 25 14.61 -1.59 -0.41
C ASP A 25 14.30 -0.29 -1.16
N LEU A 26 14.40 -0.31 -2.49
CA LEU A 26 13.96 0.81 -3.32
C LEU A 26 12.45 1.05 -3.15
N ALA A 27 11.61 0.01 -3.26
CA ALA A 27 10.17 0.12 -3.13
C ALA A 27 9.73 0.65 -1.74
N LYS A 28 10.42 0.23 -0.67
CA LYS A 28 10.19 0.77 0.67
C LYS A 28 10.54 2.25 0.75
N LEU A 29 11.69 2.64 0.19
CA LEU A 29 12.16 4.03 0.19
C LEU A 29 11.21 4.93 -0.59
N GLU A 30 10.86 4.55 -1.82
CA GLU A 30 9.93 5.29 -2.68
C GLU A 30 8.56 5.46 -2.02
N THR A 31 8.01 4.38 -1.45
CA THR A 31 6.72 4.43 -0.73
C THR A 31 6.79 5.36 0.47
N SER A 32 7.88 5.33 1.23
CA SER A 32 8.05 6.17 2.42
C SER A 32 8.16 7.66 2.07
N ILE A 33 8.96 7.98 1.04
CA ILE A 33 9.12 9.35 0.54
C ILE A 33 7.79 9.87 -0.01
N PHE A 34 7.10 9.08 -0.84
CA PHE A 34 5.79 9.44 -1.37
C PHE A 34 4.79 9.73 -0.26
N LEU A 35 4.66 8.82 0.72
CA LEU A 35 3.73 8.99 1.83
C LEU A 35 4.06 10.21 2.68
N HIS A 36 5.34 10.48 2.95
CA HIS A 36 5.75 11.67 3.71
C HIS A 36 5.22 12.96 3.07
N TYR A 37 5.51 13.18 1.79
CA TYR A 37 5.05 14.38 1.10
C TYR A 37 3.54 14.41 0.87
N PHE A 38 2.94 13.24 0.59
CA PHE A 38 1.51 13.12 0.34
C PHE A 38 0.70 13.44 1.59
N LEU A 39 1.02 12.81 2.73
CA LEU A 39 0.27 12.97 3.98
C LEU A 39 0.40 14.37 4.59
N LEU A 40 1.51 15.08 4.35
CA LEU A 40 1.69 16.45 4.83
C LEU A 40 0.81 17.46 4.07
N ASN A 41 0.64 17.27 2.76
CA ASN A 41 0.09 18.30 1.89
C ASN A 41 -1.27 17.95 1.27
N TYR A 42 -1.68 16.69 1.32
CA TYR A 42 -2.85 16.17 0.60
C TYR A 42 -3.72 15.26 1.45
N LYS A 43 -5.02 15.30 1.16
CA LYS A 43 -6.03 14.35 1.62
C LYS A 43 -6.57 13.58 0.43
N LEU A 44 -6.81 12.29 0.63
CA LEU A 44 -7.39 11.39 -0.36
C LEU A 44 -8.80 10.95 0.07
N GLU A 45 -9.78 11.15 -0.80
CA GLU A 45 -11.15 10.66 -0.61
C GLU A 45 -11.55 9.76 -1.77
N ARG A 46 -11.74 8.45 -1.50
CA ARG A 46 -12.15 7.49 -2.53
C ARG A 46 -13.55 7.82 -3.04
N ILE A 47 -13.74 7.80 -4.35
CA ILE A 47 -15.06 8.01 -4.98
C ILE A 47 -16.01 6.87 -4.60
N ASN A 48 -15.52 5.63 -4.61
CA ASN A 48 -16.26 4.47 -4.14
C ASN A 48 -15.46 3.69 -3.08
N PRO A 49 -15.68 3.98 -1.78
CA PRO A 49 -15.01 3.25 -0.70
C PRO A 49 -15.36 1.76 -0.65
N ARG A 50 -16.51 1.37 -1.20
CA ARG A 50 -17.04 0.00 -1.17
C ARG A 50 -16.78 -0.77 -2.48
N ALA A 51 -15.91 -0.25 -3.34
CA ALA A 51 -15.56 -0.95 -4.57
C ALA A 51 -15.03 -2.35 -4.25
N PRO A 52 -15.55 -3.41 -4.90
CA PRO A 52 -15.10 -4.77 -4.65
C PRO A 52 -13.64 -4.92 -5.08
N ILE A 53 -12.89 -5.78 -4.39
CA ILE A 53 -11.54 -6.15 -4.81
C ILE A 53 -11.63 -7.30 -5.80
N THR A 54 -11.04 -7.13 -6.97
CA THR A 54 -10.81 -8.17 -7.96
C THR A 54 -9.42 -8.76 -7.75
N TYR A 55 -9.27 -10.08 -7.88
CA TYR A 55 -8.05 -10.82 -7.57
C TYR A 55 -7.46 -11.53 -8.80
N LEU A 56 -7.21 -10.83 -9.91
CA LEU A 56 -6.71 -11.45 -11.14
C LEU A 56 -5.93 -10.43 -12.01
N PRO A 57 -4.63 -10.62 -12.30
CA PRO A 57 -3.68 -11.52 -11.64
C PRO A 57 -3.22 -11.02 -10.25
N THR A 58 -3.54 -9.78 -9.90
CA THR A 58 -3.19 -9.13 -8.62
C THR A 58 -4.43 -8.50 -7.98
N PRO A 59 -4.47 -8.33 -6.64
CA PRO A 59 -5.58 -7.67 -5.96
C PRO A 59 -5.66 -6.19 -6.34
N GLN A 60 -6.79 -5.78 -6.91
CA GLN A 60 -7.07 -4.39 -7.28
C GLN A 60 -8.53 -4.04 -7.03
N PRO A 61 -8.85 -2.81 -6.60
CA PRO A 61 -10.23 -2.33 -6.60
C PRO A 61 -10.80 -2.38 -8.03
N GLY A 62 -12.01 -2.92 -8.19
CA GLY A 62 -12.66 -3.05 -9.50
C GLY A 62 -12.95 -1.68 -10.16
N ASP A 63 -13.02 -0.62 -9.36
CA ASP A 63 -13.14 0.77 -9.81
C ASP A 63 -11.78 1.45 -10.09
N LYS A 64 -10.67 0.70 -10.05
CA LYS A 64 -9.30 1.22 -10.19
C LYS A 64 -8.91 2.26 -9.14
N CYS A 65 -9.55 2.24 -7.97
CA CYS A 65 -9.24 3.12 -6.83
C CYS A 65 -9.36 4.62 -7.16
N LEU A 66 -10.37 5.01 -7.95
CA LEU A 66 -10.59 6.43 -8.25
C LEU A 66 -10.82 7.24 -6.96
N ALA A 67 -10.12 8.36 -6.85
CA ALA A 67 -10.14 9.20 -5.66
C ALA A 67 -10.02 10.68 -6.00
N LYS A 68 -10.60 11.53 -5.15
CA LYS A 68 -10.38 12.97 -5.16
C LYS A 68 -9.16 13.28 -4.29
N ILE A 69 -8.20 13.99 -4.86
CA ILE A 69 -7.03 14.51 -4.15
C ILE A 69 -7.30 15.97 -3.80
N ILE A 70 -7.21 16.30 -2.51
CA ILE A 70 -7.48 17.62 -1.98
C ILE A 70 -6.19 18.14 -1.35
N LYS A 71 -5.69 19.29 -1.81
CA LYS A 71 -4.54 19.95 -1.19
C LYS A 71 -4.99 20.61 0.12
N VAL A 72 -4.24 20.37 1.20
CA VAL A 72 -4.60 20.82 2.57
C VAL A 72 -3.81 22.06 2.98
N GLN A 73 -2.68 22.34 2.30
CA GLN A 73 -1.84 23.53 2.49
C GLN A 73 -1.58 24.27 1.17
#